data_AF-A0A6G1HAE4-F1
#
_entry.id   AF-A0A6G1HAE4-F1
#
_cell.length_a   1.000
_cell.length_b   1.000
_cell.length_c   1.000
_cell.angle_alpha   90.00
_cell.angle_beta   90.00
_cell.angle_gamma   90.00
#
_symmetry.space_group_name_H-M   'P 1'
#
loop_
_entity.id
_entity.type
_entity.pdbx_description
1 polymer ?
#
loop_
_entity_poly.entity_id
_entity_poly.type
_entity_poly.pdbx_seq_one_letter_code
_entity_poly.pdbx_strand_id
1 'polypeptide(L)'
;MFGGAGKCEIDTTGGSGPFTANYTTDATLAGHTIYRPLNVTSQKLPVLIWNNGACLAAGNMFANFLNELSSHGLCRASDATKAIDWVLNNPAARKYGNLDTTKLVMAGQSCGGLEAYSASYMDSRVKMTVLFNSGIIDGSKKLMLKELKAPVAFFLGGKGDIATPNGGSDYDVLNLPTLLATTDIGHLGSYYQKYGGKMGKIAVDFFKWQLKGDQALKSEFCKPSAADSLGKDGWAIKSKNGIC
;
A
#
# COMPACT_ATOMS: atom_id res chain seq x y z
N MET A 1 -12.37 -14.69 18.45
CA MET A 1 -12.49 -13.43 19.21
C MET A 1 -11.69 -12.38 18.46
N PHE A 2 -12.34 -11.36 17.92
CA PHE A 2 -11.68 -10.25 17.25
C PHE A 2 -10.97 -9.41 18.34
N GLY A 3 -9.63 -9.47 18.38
CA GLY A 3 -8.83 -8.66 19.29
C GLY A 3 -9.10 -7.17 19.09
N GLY A 4 -9.14 -6.43 20.21
CA GLY A 4 -9.59 -5.04 20.35
C GLY A 4 -9.60 -4.20 19.08
N ALA A 5 -10.75 -4.14 18.42
CA ALA A 5 -10.99 -3.21 17.32
C ALA A 5 -10.89 -1.79 17.88
N GLY A 6 -9.88 -1.03 17.46
CA GLY A 6 -9.86 0.41 17.70
C GLY A 6 -11.14 1.07 17.15
N LYS A 7 -11.47 2.27 17.64
CA LYS A 7 -12.71 2.95 17.22
C LYS A 7 -12.73 3.14 15.70
N CYS A 8 -13.84 2.72 15.08
CA CYS A 8 -14.17 3.14 13.72
C CYS A 8 -14.58 4.61 13.78
N GLU A 9 -13.83 5.47 13.10
CA GLU A 9 -14.10 6.89 13.06
C GLU A 9 -13.89 7.46 11.67
N ILE A 10 -14.69 8.47 11.31
CA ILE A 10 -14.48 9.23 10.09
C ILE A 10 -13.37 10.24 10.38
N ASP A 11 -12.23 10.10 9.70
CA ASP A 11 -11.12 11.03 9.82
C ASP A 11 -11.25 12.15 8.78
N THR A 12 -11.52 13.37 9.24
CA THR A 12 -11.67 14.57 8.41
C THR A 12 -10.44 15.47 8.40
N THR A 13 -9.35 15.06 9.05
CA THR A 13 -8.12 15.88 9.16
C THR A 13 -7.37 16.01 7.84
N GLY A 14 -7.59 15.07 6.91
CA GLY A 14 -6.84 14.98 5.65
C GLY A 14 -5.44 14.38 5.80
N GLY A 15 -5.15 13.71 6.93
CA GLY A 15 -3.88 13.03 7.20
C GLY A 15 -2.93 13.84 8.09
N SER A 16 -1.90 13.16 8.59
CA SER A 16 -0.91 13.71 9.52
C SER A 16 0.32 14.31 8.84
N GLY A 17 0.45 14.12 7.52
CA GLY A 17 1.58 14.59 6.73
C GLY A 17 1.60 16.10 6.51
N PRO A 18 2.68 16.61 5.88
CA PRO A 18 2.85 18.04 5.64
C PRO A 18 1.84 18.65 4.65
N PHE A 19 1.10 17.81 3.92
CA PHE A 19 0.09 18.26 2.98
C PHE A 19 -1.27 17.73 3.38
N THR A 20 -2.24 18.59 3.68
CA THR A 20 -3.63 18.13 3.82
C THR A 20 -4.08 17.46 2.52
N ALA A 21 -4.63 16.25 2.61
CA ALA A 21 -5.09 15.48 1.47
C ALA A 21 -6.60 15.25 1.50
N ASN A 22 -7.16 14.98 0.32
CA ASN A 22 -8.53 14.51 0.17
C ASN A 22 -8.65 13.70 -1.13
N TYR A 23 -9.83 13.12 -1.36
CA TYR A 23 -10.16 12.44 -2.60
C TYR A 23 -11.10 13.25 -3.50
N THR A 24 -11.07 12.92 -4.78
CA THR A 24 -11.95 13.48 -5.81
C THR A 24 -12.08 12.47 -6.98
N THR A 25 -12.78 12.87 -8.03
CA THR A 25 -12.91 12.10 -9.28
C THR A 25 -12.52 12.98 -10.48
N ASP A 26 -12.13 12.36 -11.61
CA ASP A 26 -11.93 13.04 -12.89
C ASP A 26 -12.77 12.32 -13.95
N ALA A 27 -13.49 13.08 -14.79
CA ALA A 27 -14.29 12.50 -15.86
C ALA A 27 -13.45 11.72 -16.89
N THR A 28 -12.17 12.08 -17.05
CA THR A 28 -11.22 11.40 -17.94
C THR A 28 -10.65 10.10 -17.35
N LEU A 29 -10.97 9.81 -16.08
CA LEU A 29 -10.66 8.56 -15.38
C LEU A 29 -11.94 8.01 -14.73
N ALA A 30 -12.94 7.75 -15.56
CA ALA A 30 -14.25 7.30 -15.10
C ALA A 30 -14.17 5.99 -14.29
N GLY A 31 -14.97 5.91 -13.23
CA GLY A 31 -15.00 4.75 -12.33
C GLY A 31 -13.85 4.70 -11.31
N HIS A 32 -13.12 5.81 -11.13
CA HIS A 32 -11.98 5.87 -10.22
C HIS A 32 -12.07 7.01 -9.22
N THR A 33 -11.40 6.80 -8.09
CA THR A 33 -11.24 7.81 -7.04
C THR A 33 -9.77 8.15 -6.89
N ILE A 34 -9.47 9.44 -6.99
CA ILE A 34 -8.12 9.99 -6.92
C ILE A 34 -7.92 10.61 -5.55
N TYR A 35 -7.00 10.04 -4.77
CA TYR A 35 -6.55 10.62 -3.51
C TYR A 35 -5.26 11.40 -3.79
N ARG A 36 -5.17 12.62 -3.26
CA ARG A 36 -4.01 13.49 -3.47
C ARG A 36 -3.85 14.56 -2.37
N PRO A 37 -2.67 15.16 -2.22
CA PRO A 37 -2.52 16.48 -1.59
C PRO A 37 -3.50 17.50 -2.19
N LEU A 38 -4.14 18.32 -1.34
CA LEU A 38 -5.05 19.39 -1.78
C LEU A 38 -4.32 20.50 -2.52
N ASN A 39 -3.13 20.85 -2.05
CA ASN A 39 -2.25 21.82 -2.68
C ASN A 39 -1.22 21.10 -3.55
N VAL A 40 -1.13 21.52 -4.82
CA VAL A 40 -0.13 20.99 -5.75
C VAL A 40 1.25 21.35 -5.22
N THR A 41 2.10 20.33 -5.06
CA THR A 41 3.47 20.51 -4.60
C THR A 41 4.41 20.50 -5.80
N SER A 42 5.55 21.19 -5.69
CA SER A 42 6.63 21.08 -6.69
C SER A 42 7.36 19.74 -6.61
N GLN A 43 7.19 19.01 -5.50
CA GLN A 43 7.84 17.72 -5.28
C GLN A 43 7.28 16.66 -6.21
N LYS A 44 8.17 15.80 -6.72
CA LYS A 44 7.79 14.60 -7.46
C LYS A 44 7.08 13.62 -6.53
N LEU A 45 5.84 13.26 -6.84
CA LEU A 45 4.97 12.42 -6.03
C LEU A 45 4.95 10.98 -6.56
N PRO A 46 5.38 9.98 -5.78
CA PRO A 46 5.19 8.58 -6.16
C PRO A 46 3.70 8.25 -6.38
N VAL A 47 3.44 7.30 -7.27
CA VAL A 47 2.08 6.90 -7.66
C VAL A 47 1.77 5.53 -7.06
N LEU A 48 0.67 5.44 -6.31
CA LEU A 48 0.20 4.22 -5.67
C LEU A 48 -1.16 3.82 -6.25
N ILE A 49 -1.20 2.77 -7.05
CA ILE A 49 -2.46 2.20 -7.53
C ILE A 49 -3.01 1.25 -6.47
N TRP A 50 -4.26 1.48 -6.03
CA TRP A 50 -4.84 0.75 -4.90
C TRP A 50 -6.13 0.02 -5.26
N ASN A 51 -6.12 -1.28 -4.95
CA ASN A 51 -7.19 -2.23 -5.17
C ASN A 51 -7.87 -2.59 -3.84
N ASN A 52 -9.20 -2.55 -3.81
CA ASN A 52 -9.97 -2.61 -2.57
C ASN A 52 -10.18 -4.05 -2.07
N GLY A 53 -10.37 -4.18 -0.76
CA GLY A 53 -10.89 -5.38 -0.12
C GLY A 53 -12.24 -5.83 -0.68
N ALA A 54 -12.51 -7.13 -0.56
CA ALA A 54 -13.71 -7.80 -1.11
C ALA A 54 -13.94 -7.57 -2.62
N CYS A 55 -12.92 -7.08 -3.35
CA CYS A 55 -12.99 -6.72 -4.77
C CYS A 55 -14.14 -5.74 -5.06
N LEU A 56 -14.39 -4.82 -4.11
CA LEU A 56 -15.48 -3.85 -4.20
C LEU A 56 -15.03 -2.55 -4.88
N ALA A 57 -15.85 -2.07 -5.82
CA ALA A 57 -15.69 -0.76 -6.46
C ALA A 57 -16.15 0.40 -5.54
N ALA A 58 -15.76 0.39 -4.26
CA ALA A 58 -16.09 1.40 -3.26
C ALA A 58 -14.89 2.36 -3.04
N GLY A 59 -14.89 3.48 -3.77
CA GLY A 59 -13.75 4.41 -3.81
C GLY A 59 -13.33 5.00 -2.45
N ASN A 60 -14.25 5.09 -1.50
CA ASN A 60 -14.07 5.66 -0.16
C ASN A 60 -13.85 4.62 0.96
N MET A 61 -13.80 3.33 0.65
CA MET A 61 -13.69 2.25 1.67
C MET A 61 -12.46 2.38 2.58
N PHE A 62 -11.35 2.90 2.05
CA PHE A 62 -10.08 3.06 2.78
C PHE A 62 -9.73 4.55 2.96
N ALA A 63 -10.72 5.45 3.09
CA ALA A 63 -10.50 6.89 3.04
C ALA A 63 -9.47 7.40 4.06
N ASN A 64 -9.56 7.00 5.34
CA ASN A 64 -8.62 7.44 6.38
C ASN A 64 -7.17 7.03 6.02
N PHE A 65 -6.98 5.76 5.63
CA PHE A 65 -5.69 5.23 5.22
C PHE A 65 -5.13 5.91 3.96
N LEU A 66 -5.95 6.06 2.92
CA LEU A 66 -5.50 6.62 1.63
C LEU A 66 -5.28 8.13 1.70
N ASN A 67 -6.05 8.85 2.53
CA ASN A 67 -5.78 10.26 2.84
C ASN A 67 -4.47 10.39 3.62
N GLU A 68 -4.21 9.53 4.61
CA GLU A 68 -2.94 9.51 5.33
C GLU A 68 -1.76 9.36 4.35
N LEU A 69 -1.78 8.35 3.49
CA LEU A 69 -0.72 8.16 2.48
C LEU A 69 -0.57 9.39 1.58
N SER A 70 -1.68 9.92 1.09
CA SER A 70 -1.68 11.08 0.20
C SER A 70 -1.15 12.34 0.89
N SER A 71 -1.35 12.47 2.20
CA SER A 71 -0.85 13.60 2.99
C SER A 71 0.68 13.64 3.08
N HIS A 72 1.34 12.50 2.86
CA HIS A 72 2.79 12.38 2.74
C HIS A 72 3.28 12.44 1.28
N GLY A 73 2.39 12.70 0.32
CA GLY A 73 2.71 12.93 -1.08
C GLY A 73 2.60 11.71 -2.00
N LEU A 74 1.58 10.87 -1.79
CA LEU A 74 1.22 9.74 -2.68
C LEU A 74 -0.08 10.05 -3.45
N CYS A 75 -0.31 9.41 -4.60
CA CYS A 75 -1.54 9.57 -5.40
C CYS A 75 -2.15 8.22 -5.81
N ARG A 76 -3.50 8.09 -5.80
CA ARG A 76 -4.25 6.85 -6.14
C ARG A 76 -5.03 6.89 -7.45
N ALA A 77 -5.16 5.72 -8.10
CA ALA A 77 -6.25 5.37 -9.01
C ALA A 77 -6.69 3.88 -8.84
N SER A 78 -7.93 3.51 -9.23
CA SER A 78 -8.48 2.11 -9.27
C SER A 78 -8.36 1.50 -10.70
N ASP A 79 -8.82 0.29 -11.03
CA ASP A 79 -8.57 -0.39 -12.34
C ASP A 79 -7.13 -0.22 -12.87
N ALA A 80 -6.27 -1.14 -12.42
CA ALA A 80 -4.84 -0.95 -12.42
C ALA A 80 -4.22 -0.53 -13.75
N THR A 81 -4.59 -1.16 -14.87
CA THR A 81 -3.99 -0.84 -16.17
C THR A 81 -4.45 0.53 -16.68
N LYS A 82 -5.75 0.85 -16.55
CA LYS A 82 -6.29 2.15 -16.98
C LYS A 82 -5.74 3.28 -16.13
N ALA A 83 -5.61 3.08 -14.83
CA ALA A 83 -4.96 4.00 -13.93
C ALA A 83 -3.52 4.30 -14.33
N ILE A 84 -2.72 3.26 -14.62
CA ILE A 84 -1.34 3.41 -15.07
C ILE A 84 -1.31 4.21 -16.37
N ASP A 85 -2.11 3.82 -17.37
CA ASP A 85 -2.17 4.50 -18.66
C ASP A 85 -2.57 5.96 -18.52
N TRP A 86 -3.53 6.27 -17.66
CA TRP A 86 -3.98 7.64 -17.42
C TRP A 86 -2.90 8.48 -16.76
N VAL A 87 -2.23 7.96 -15.73
CA VAL A 87 -1.13 8.65 -15.04
C VAL A 87 0.02 8.96 -16.01
N LEU A 88 0.33 8.03 -16.92
CA LEU A 88 1.45 8.15 -17.84
C LEU A 88 1.15 9.04 -19.05
N ASN A 89 -0.07 8.93 -19.60
CA ASN A 89 -0.36 9.41 -20.93
C ASN A 89 -1.43 10.51 -20.96
N ASN A 90 -2.28 10.63 -19.94
CA ASN A 90 -3.36 11.61 -19.95
C ASN A 90 -2.90 12.95 -19.36
N PRO A 91 -2.95 14.07 -20.12
CA PRO A 91 -2.59 15.39 -19.59
C PRO A 91 -3.41 15.82 -18.37
N ALA A 92 -4.63 15.30 -18.19
CA ALA A 92 -5.46 15.58 -17.02
C ALA A 92 -4.80 15.13 -15.71
N ALA A 93 -3.95 14.09 -15.74
CA ALA A 93 -3.21 13.62 -14.57
C ALA A 93 -2.31 14.69 -13.94
N ARG A 94 -1.82 15.64 -14.75
CA ARG A 94 -0.96 16.74 -14.29
C ARG A 94 -1.67 17.71 -13.33
N LYS A 95 -3.01 17.75 -13.34
CA LYS A 95 -3.81 18.53 -12.37
C LYS A 95 -3.61 18.05 -10.93
N TYR A 96 -3.18 16.81 -10.75
CA TYR A 96 -3.11 16.13 -9.46
C TYR A 96 -1.72 16.15 -8.83
N GLY A 97 -0.74 16.77 -9.51
CA GLY A 97 0.60 16.99 -8.99
C GLY A 97 1.69 16.69 -10.01
N ASN A 98 2.94 16.91 -9.59
CA ASN A 98 4.12 16.49 -10.32
C ASN A 98 4.35 14.98 -10.07
N LEU A 99 3.70 14.12 -10.86
CA LEU A 99 3.73 12.66 -10.63
C LEU A 99 5.08 12.04 -11.04
N ASP A 100 5.68 11.25 -10.16
CA ASP A 100 6.88 10.46 -10.41
C ASP A 100 6.51 9.09 -10.98
N THR A 101 6.40 9.05 -12.30
CA THR A 101 6.03 7.83 -13.03
C THR A 101 7.11 6.74 -12.98
N THR A 102 8.32 7.07 -12.51
CA THR A 102 9.39 6.09 -12.25
C THR A 102 9.20 5.37 -10.92
N LYS A 103 8.22 5.76 -10.11
CA LYS A 103 7.90 5.18 -8.80
C LYS A 103 6.42 4.79 -8.73
N LEU A 104 6.06 3.84 -9.58
CA LEU A 104 4.71 3.30 -9.67
C LEU A 104 4.58 2.05 -8.79
N VAL A 105 3.75 2.12 -7.76
CA VAL A 105 3.47 1.03 -6.83
C VAL A 105 2.08 0.47 -7.10
N MET A 106 1.99 -0.85 -7.12
CA MET A 106 0.71 -1.57 -7.16
C MET A 106 0.42 -2.14 -5.77
N ALA A 107 -0.75 -1.85 -5.21
CA ALA A 107 -1.11 -2.31 -3.89
C ALA A 107 -2.58 -2.67 -3.76
N GLY A 108 -2.91 -3.39 -2.69
CA GLY A 108 -4.29 -3.67 -2.36
C GLY A 108 -4.46 -4.50 -1.10
N GLN A 109 -5.70 -4.53 -0.61
CA GLN A 109 -6.07 -5.25 0.60
C GLN A 109 -6.88 -6.52 0.27
N SER A 110 -6.61 -7.64 0.94
CA SER A 110 -7.37 -8.89 0.79
C SER A 110 -7.53 -9.30 -0.69
N CYS A 111 -8.75 -9.43 -1.20
CA CYS A 111 -9.07 -9.70 -2.61
C CYS A 111 -8.36 -8.71 -3.57
N GLY A 112 -8.34 -7.42 -3.23
CA GLY A 112 -7.62 -6.41 -4.01
C GLY A 112 -6.10 -6.61 -4.02
N GLY A 113 -5.52 -7.27 -3.01
CA GLY A 113 -4.11 -7.67 -3.08
C GLY A 113 -3.84 -8.72 -4.18
N LEU A 114 -4.82 -9.60 -4.45
CA LEU A 114 -4.72 -10.56 -5.56
C LEU A 114 -4.87 -9.87 -6.93
N GLU A 115 -5.72 -8.85 -7.00
CA GLU A 115 -5.80 -7.96 -8.17
C GLU A 115 -4.49 -7.19 -8.38
N ALA A 116 -3.88 -6.73 -7.28
CA ALA A 116 -2.58 -6.05 -7.30
C ALA A 116 -1.47 -6.96 -7.81
N TYR A 117 -1.41 -8.23 -7.37
CA TYR A 117 -0.52 -9.21 -7.99
C TYR A 117 -0.79 -9.38 -9.47
N SER A 118 -2.08 -9.47 -9.83
CA SER A 118 -2.49 -9.70 -11.22
C SER A 118 -2.00 -8.60 -12.14
N ALA A 119 -2.25 -7.36 -11.76
CA ALA A 119 -1.72 -6.21 -12.48
C ALA A 119 -0.18 -6.17 -12.48
N SER A 120 0.47 -6.51 -11.37
CA SER A 120 1.92 -6.43 -11.25
C SER A 120 2.67 -7.41 -12.14
N TYR A 121 2.17 -8.63 -12.35
CA TYR A 121 2.83 -9.56 -13.27
C TYR A 121 2.56 -9.22 -14.74
N MET A 122 1.43 -8.57 -15.05
CA MET A 122 1.08 -8.19 -16.43
C MET A 122 1.71 -6.88 -16.89
N ASP A 123 2.19 -6.05 -15.96
CA ASP A 123 2.61 -4.68 -16.26
C ASP A 123 4.01 -4.36 -15.73
N SER A 124 5.00 -4.39 -16.63
CA SER A 124 6.41 -4.07 -16.33
C SER A 124 6.67 -2.64 -15.85
N ARG A 125 5.67 -1.75 -15.93
CA ARG A 125 5.76 -0.38 -15.44
C ARG A 125 5.64 -0.32 -13.92
N VAL A 126 5.06 -1.34 -13.28
CA VAL A 126 5.03 -1.49 -11.83
C VAL A 126 6.45 -1.67 -11.28
N LYS A 127 6.83 -0.84 -10.32
CA LYS A 127 8.18 -0.81 -9.70
C LYS A 127 8.21 -1.36 -8.29
N MET A 128 7.04 -1.61 -7.69
CA MET A 128 6.91 -2.28 -6.40
C MET A 128 5.49 -2.80 -6.24
N THR A 129 5.34 -3.93 -5.55
CA THR A 129 4.05 -4.54 -5.25
C THR A 129 3.89 -4.64 -3.73
N VAL A 130 2.82 -4.06 -3.16
CA VAL A 130 2.62 -3.99 -1.71
C VAL A 130 1.27 -4.56 -1.29
N LEU A 131 1.30 -5.61 -0.47
CA LEU A 131 0.19 -6.47 -0.15
C LEU A 131 -0.23 -6.24 1.29
N PHE A 132 -1.49 -5.88 1.48
CA PHE A 132 -2.07 -5.57 2.79
C PHE A 132 -3.09 -6.65 3.16
N ASN A 133 -2.88 -7.38 4.26
CA ASN A 133 -3.75 -8.50 4.66
C ASN A 133 -4.11 -9.42 3.47
N SER A 134 -3.12 -9.79 2.67
CA SER A 134 -3.33 -10.51 1.41
C SER A 134 -2.21 -11.52 1.12
N GLY A 135 -2.49 -12.41 0.19
CA GLY A 135 -1.61 -13.46 -0.31
C GLY A 135 -2.41 -14.47 -1.12
N ILE A 136 -1.74 -15.25 -1.97
CA ILE A 136 -2.36 -16.23 -2.85
C ILE A 136 -3.09 -17.31 -2.04
N ILE A 137 -4.41 -17.39 -2.25
CA ILE A 137 -5.29 -18.36 -1.59
C ILE A 137 -5.20 -19.72 -2.29
N ASP A 138 -5.28 -19.72 -3.61
CA ASP A 138 -5.19 -20.92 -4.44
C ASP A 138 -3.72 -21.26 -4.70
N GLY A 139 -3.20 -22.27 -4.00
CA GLY A 139 -1.81 -22.69 -4.10
C GLY A 139 -1.35 -23.01 -5.52
N SER A 140 -2.24 -23.42 -6.42
CA SER A 140 -1.92 -23.65 -7.83
C SER A 140 -1.48 -22.38 -8.56
N LYS A 141 -1.86 -21.20 -8.06
CA LYS A 141 -1.49 -19.90 -8.64
C LYS A 141 -0.15 -19.36 -8.13
N LYS A 142 0.48 -20.00 -7.14
CA LYS A 142 1.78 -19.54 -6.58
C LYS A 142 2.89 -19.50 -7.62
N LEU A 143 2.83 -20.32 -8.67
CA LEU A 143 3.81 -20.26 -9.77
C LEU A 143 3.82 -18.90 -10.48
N MET A 144 2.71 -18.16 -10.47
CA MET A 144 2.62 -16.82 -11.07
C MET A 144 3.48 -15.79 -10.34
N LEU A 145 3.88 -16.03 -9.09
CA LEU A 145 4.78 -15.14 -8.36
C LEU A 145 6.16 -15.04 -9.03
N LYS A 146 6.55 -16.04 -9.85
CA LYS A 146 7.79 -16.00 -10.65
C LYS A 146 7.75 -14.95 -11.77
N GLU A 147 6.55 -14.51 -12.15
CA GLU A 147 6.38 -13.49 -13.18
C GLU A 147 6.56 -12.07 -12.67
N LEU A 148 6.50 -11.85 -11.35
CA LEU A 148 6.82 -10.55 -10.76
C LEU A 148 8.28 -10.17 -11.06
N LYS A 149 8.49 -8.91 -11.43
CA LYS A 149 9.82 -8.37 -11.79
C LYS A 149 10.31 -7.27 -10.84
N ALA A 150 9.54 -6.96 -9.80
CA ALA A 150 9.77 -5.85 -8.89
C ALA A 150 9.73 -6.29 -7.41
N PRO A 151 10.37 -5.54 -6.49
CA PRO A 151 10.30 -5.82 -5.06
C PRO A 151 8.87 -5.95 -4.52
N VAL A 152 8.70 -6.80 -3.50
CA VAL A 152 7.40 -7.08 -2.88
C VAL A 152 7.44 -6.80 -1.38
N ALA A 153 6.39 -6.19 -0.83
CA ALA A 153 6.22 -6.05 0.61
C ALA A 153 4.86 -6.57 1.08
N PHE A 154 4.84 -7.22 2.23
CA PHE A 154 3.63 -7.74 2.87
C PHE A 154 3.44 -7.10 4.24
N PHE A 155 2.23 -6.62 4.49
CA PHE A 155 1.77 -6.13 5.79
C PHE A 155 0.58 -6.97 6.25
N LEU A 156 0.80 -7.87 7.21
CA LEU A 156 -0.17 -8.89 7.63
C LEU A 156 -0.66 -8.66 9.07
N GLY A 157 -1.91 -9.05 9.33
CA GLY A 157 -2.64 -8.79 10.56
C GLY A 157 -2.53 -9.87 11.64
N GLY A 158 -1.48 -10.70 11.58
CA GLY A 158 -1.18 -11.66 12.64
C GLY A 158 -2.16 -12.82 12.71
N LYS A 159 -2.41 -13.34 13.92
CA LYS A 159 -3.20 -14.57 14.11
C LYS A 159 -4.66 -14.40 13.71
N GLY A 160 -5.22 -13.19 13.89
CA GLY A 160 -6.59 -12.88 13.48
C GLY A 160 -6.77 -12.60 12.00
N ASP A 161 -5.70 -12.65 11.20
CA ASP A 161 -5.72 -12.40 9.77
C ASP A 161 -5.66 -13.70 8.98
N ILE A 162 -6.75 -14.00 8.27
CA ILE A 162 -6.89 -15.19 7.42
C ILE A 162 -5.87 -15.21 6.27
N ALA A 163 -5.31 -14.06 5.90
CA ALA A 163 -4.32 -13.95 4.85
C ALA A 163 -2.88 -14.07 5.36
N THR A 164 -2.64 -14.07 6.67
CA THR A 164 -1.30 -14.30 7.25
C THR A 164 -0.62 -15.57 6.72
N PRO A 165 -1.26 -16.76 6.72
CA PRO A 165 -0.64 -17.96 6.14
C PRO A 165 -0.40 -17.83 4.63
N ASN A 166 -1.27 -17.12 3.90
CA ASN A 166 -1.15 -16.94 2.45
C ASN A 166 0.04 -16.03 2.11
N GLY A 167 0.11 -14.84 2.71
CA GLY A 167 1.21 -13.90 2.51
C GLY A 167 2.54 -14.44 3.03
N GLY A 168 2.54 -15.18 4.15
CA GLY A 168 3.74 -15.86 4.65
C GLY A 168 4.26 -16.91 3.65
N SER A 169 3.38 -17.76 3.12
CA SER A 169 3.79 -18.76 2.13
C SER A 169 4.13 -18.16 0.77
N ASP A 170 3.61 -16.99 0.40
CA ASP A 170 4.05 -16.23 -0.77
C ASP A 170 5.46 -15.67 -0.56
N TYR A 171 5.69 -15.07 0.62
CA TYR A 171 7.00 -14.60 1.05
C TYR A 171 8.03 -15.71 0.94
N ASP A 172 7.74 -16.94 1.38
CA ASP A 172 8.70 -18.04 1.35
C ASP A 172 9.16 -18.40 -0.07
N VAL A 173 8.25 -18.42 -1.06
CA VAL A 173 8.56 -18.85 -2.44
C VAL A 173 9.10 -17.74 -3.33
N LEU A 174 8.90 -16.47 -2.98
CA LEU A 174 9.39 -15.34 -3.78
C LEU A 174 10.92 -15.29 -3.83
N ASN A 175 11.50 -15.02 -5.00
CA ASN A 175 12.96 -14.85 -5.15
C ASN A 175 13.38 -13.39 -5.38
N LEU A 176 12.44 -12.45 -5.24
CA LEU A 176 12.67 -11.01 -5.40
C LEU A 176 13.08 -10.38 -4.05
N PRO A 177 13.64 -9.15 -4.04
CA PRO A 177 13.73 -8.35 -2.82
C PRO A 177 12.36 -8.30 -2.14
N THR A 178 12.25 -8.86 -0.94
CA THR A 178 10.96 -9.05 -0.29
C THR A 178 11.01 -8.71 1.19
N LEU A 179 10.01 -7.97 1.67
CA LEU A 179 9.80 -7.68 3.09
C LEU A 179 8.46 -8.25 3.56
N LEU A 180 8.43 -8.82 4.75
CA LEU A 180 7.23 -9.29 5.43
C LEU A 180 7.19 -8.67 6.83
N ALA A 181 6.12 -7.96 7.12
CA ALA A 181 5.85 -7.41 8.44
C ALA A 181 4.48 -7.88 8.92
N THR A 182 4.42 -8.35 10.17
CA THR A 182 3.22 -8.92 10.76
C THR A 182 2.97 -8.32 12.15
N THR A 183 1.73 -7.92 12.43
CA THR A 183 1.30 -7.48 13.77
C THR A 183 -0.13 -7.96 14.05
N ASP A 184 -0.53 -8.11 15.31
CA ASP A 184 -1.85 -8.66 15.65
C ASP A 184 -2.96 -7.59 15.59
N ILE A 185 -3.57 -7.43 14.41
CA ILE A 185 -4.65 -6.48 14.13
C ILE A 185 -5.80 -7.09 13.31
N GLY A 186 -5.72 -8.38 13.00
CA GLY A 186 -6.75 -9.11 12.26
C GLY A 186 -6.84 -8.78 10.76
N HIS A 187 -7.70 -9.52 10.06
CA HIS A 187 -7.83 -9.40 8.59
C HIS A 187 -8.34 -8.02 8.13
N LEU A 188 -9.27 -7.45 8.88
CA LEU A 188 -9.82 -6.10 8.61
C LEU A 188 -8.83 -4.99 8.94
N GLY A 189 -7.73 -5.29 9.64
CA GLY A 189 -6.68 -4.35 9.99
C GLY A 189 -7.18 -3.14 10.77
N SER A 190 -6.47 -2.02 10.60
CA SER A 190 -6.70 -0.76 11.31
C SER A 190 -7.12 0.41 10.41
N TYR A 191 -7.43 0.16 9.14
CA TYR A 191 -7.63 1.20 8.10
C TYR A 191 -8.71 2.24 8.40
N TYR A 192 -9.69 1.89 9.23
CA TYR A 192 -10.82 2.74 9.64
C TYR A 192 -10.54 3.59 10.89
N GLN A 193 -9.37 3.42 11.50
CA GLN A 193 -8.93 4.25 12.61
C GLN A 193 -8.39 5.58 12.07
N LYS A 194 -8.17 6.56 12.95
CA LYS A 194 -7.46 7.79 12.60
C LYS A 194 -6.18 7.50 11.84
N TYR A 195 -5.93 8.21 10.75
CA TYR A 195 -4.74 8.02 9.90
C TYR A 195 -4.53 6.58 9.40
N GLY A 196 -5.55 5.71 9.45
CA GLY A 196 -5.42 4.28 9.16
C GLY A 196 -4.71 3.44 10.24
N GLY A 197 -4.49 4.01 11.43
CA GLY A 197 -3.91 3.32 12.59
C GLY A 197 -2.53 2.72 12.33
N LYS A 198 -2.27 1.53 12.88
CA LYS A 198 -0.97 0.83 12.71
C LYS A 198 -0.63 0.56 11.24
N MET A 199 -1.64 0.25 10.41
CA MET A 199 -1.45 0.02 8.97
C MET A 199 -1.06 1.30 8.24
N GLY A 200 -1.71 2.42 8.57
CA GLY A 200 -1.34 3.73 8.04
C GLY A 200 0.10 4.10 8.37
N LYS A 201 0.49 3.98 9.65
CA LYS A 201 1.83 4.30 10.10
C LYS A 201 2.92 3.48 9.38
N ILE A 202 2.82 2.14 9.37
CA ILE A 202 3.85 1.32 8.72
C ILE A 202 3.93 1.58 7.22
N ALA A 203 2.79 1.82 6.55
CA ALA A 203 2.76 2.11 5.13
C ALA A 203 3.42 3.45 4.81
N VAL A 204 3.15 4.50 5.59
CA VAL A 204 3.83 5.80 5.47
C VAL A 204 5.33 5.64 5.65
N ASP A 205 5.76 4.95 6.72
CA ASP A 205 7.18 4.77 7.01
C ASP A 205 7.88 3.99 5.88
N PHE A 206 7.23 2.92 5.40
CA PHE A 206 7.76 2.11 4.30
C PHE A 206 7.87 2.90 3.00
N PHE A 207 6.84 3.66 2.62
CA PHE A 207 6.86 4.43 1.38
C PHE A 207 7.79 5.64 1.43
N LYS A 208 7.96 6.28 2.59
CA LYS A 208 9.00 7.30 2.78
C LYS A 208 10.39 6.73 2.54
N TRP A 209 10.66 5.56 3.12
CA TRP A 209 11.93 4.87 2.91
C TRP A 209 12.14 4.48 1.44
N GLN A 210 11.23 3.68 0.90
CA GLN A 210 11.39 3.04 -0.40
C GLN A 210 11.21 3.99 -1.59
N LEU A 211 10.31 4.98 -1.49
CA LEU A 211 9.94 5.84 -2.62
C LEU A 211 10.47 7.27 -2.47
N LYS A 212 10.68 7.74 -1.24
CA LYS A 212 11.17 9.12 -0.99
C LYS A 212 12.63 9.16 -0.54
N GLY A 213 13.27 8.01 -0.38
CA GLY A 213 14.70 7.90 -0.08
C GLY A 213 15.05 8.20 1.38
N ASP A 214 14.07 8.17 2.29
CA ASP A 214 14.29 8.43 3.71
C ASP A 214 15.06 7.26 4.36
N GLN A 215 16.39 7.39 4.39
CA GLN A 215 17.27 6.35 4.92
C GLN A 215 17.20 6.21 6.45
N ALA A 216 16.67 7.20 7.17
CA ALA A 216 16.53 7.10 8.62
C ALA A 216 15.53 5.99 9.01
N LEU A 217 14.53 5.76 8.16
CA LEU A 217 13.52 4.71 8.36
C LEU A 217 14.02 3.31 7.99
N LYS A 218 15.16 3.19 7.27
CA LYS A 218 15.72 1.89 6.85
C LYS A 218 15.96 0.96 8.05
N SER A 219 16.46 1.47 9.17
CA SER A 219 16.76 0.65 10.34
C SER A 219 15.52 0.00 10.95
N GLU A 220 14.38 0.70 10.95
CA GLU A 220 13.13 0.15 11.50
C GLU A 220 12.67 -1.10 10.75
N PHE A 221 13.00 -1.22 9.46
CA PHE A 221 12.64 -2.37 8.63
C PHE A 221 13.76 -3.42 8.53
N CYS A 222 15.01 -2.99 8.48
CA CYS A 222 16.16 -3.85 8.18
C CYS A 222 16.94 -4.32 9.40
N LYS A 223 16.77 -3.65 10.53
CA LYS A 223 17.33 -4.03 11.83
C LYS A 223 16.27 -3.84 12.93
N PRO A 224 15.07 -4.42 12.75
CA PRO A 224 13.93 -4.15 13.62
C PRO A 224 14.27 -4.52 15.07
N SER A 225 14.06 -3.56 15.97
CA SER A 225 14.18 -3.73 17.42
C SER A 225 12.84 -3.47 18.10
N ALA A 226 12.58 -4.17 19.20
CA ALA A 226 11.41 -3.91 20.04
C ALA A 226 11.38 -2.47 20.62
N ALA A 227 12.53 -1.78 20.64
CA ALA A 227 12.64 -0.40 21.09
C ALA A 227 12.29 0.64 20.00
N ASP A 228 12.32 0.25 18.72
CA ASP A 228 12.02 1.11 17.58
C ASP A 228 10.53 1.46 17.53
N SER A 229 10.15 2.43 16.70
CA SER A 229 8.76 2.86 16.61
C SER A 229 7.84 1.72 16.14
N LEU A 230 8.18 1.03 15.05
CA LEU A 230 7.42 -0.14 14.59
C LEU A 230 7.49 -1.33 15.58
N GLY A 231 8.61 -1.51 16.29
CA GLY A 231 8.74 -2.55 17.31
C GLY A 231 7.81 -2.34 18.50
N LYS A 232 7.67 -1.10 18.97
CA LYS A 232 6.70 -0.72 20.02
C LYS A 232 5.26 -0.92 19.58
N ASP A 233 4.97 -0.75 18.30
CA ASP A 233 3.66 -1.07 17.72
C ASP A 233 3.42 -2.58 17.55
N GLY A 234 4.40 -3.42 17.89
CA GLY A 234 4.29 -4.87 17.86
C GLY A 234 4.45 -5.46 16.46
N TRP A 235 5.18 -4.78 15.57
CA TRP A 235 5.52 -5.35 14.26
C TRP A 235 6.70 -6.31 14.37
N ALA A 236 6.50 -7.53 13.89
CA ALA A 236 7.57 -8.48 13.61
C ALA A 236 7.92 -8.38 12.12
N ILE A 237 9.16 -7.99 11.81
CA ILE A 237 9.60 -7.69 10.44
C ILE A 237 10.72 -8.65 10.03
N LYS A 238 10.63 -9.16 8.80
CA LYS A 238 11.64 -10.00 8.14
C LYS A 238 11.84 -9.49 6.71
N SER A 239 13.04 -9.68 6.19
CA SER A 239 13.39 -9.31 4.83
C SER A 239 14.33 -10.32 4.20
N LYS A 240 14.36 -10.35 2.86
CA LYS A 240 15.29 -11.18 2.09
C LYS A 240 15.64 -10.57 0.73
N ASN A 241 16.64 -11.15 0.10
CA ASN A 241 17.05 -10.88 -1.28
C ASN A 241 17.34 -9.39 -1.58
N GLY A 242 17.93 -8.67 -0.60
CA GLY A 242 18.46 -7.33 -0.84
C GLY A 242 17.44 -6.18 -0.84
N ILE A 243 16.23 -6.35 -0.28
CA ILE A 243 15.32 -5.21 -0.03
C ILE A 243 15.86 -4.29 1.08
N CYS A 244 16.66 -4.88 1.96
CA CYS A 244 17.59 -4.25 2.87
C CYS A 244 19.00 -4.34 2.25
#